data_AF-A0A971J635-F1
#
_entry.id   AF-A0A971J635-F1
#
_cell.length_a   1.000
_cell.length_b   1.000
_cell.length_c   1.000
_cell.angle_alpha   90.00
_cell.angle_beta   90.00
_cell.angle_gamma   90.00
#
_symmetry.space_group_name_H-M   'P 1'
#
loop_
_entity.id
_entity.type
_entity.pdbx_description
1 polymer ?
#
loop_
_entity_poly.entity_id
_entity_poly.type
_entity_poly.pdbx_seq_one_letter_code
_entity_poly.pdbx_strand_id
1 'polypeptide(L)'
;MIHALRAGAYGIPFMPVGGMWGSDLVALRPEFFQVMKSPFGDEEVVCVKALVPDYAILHVQEADVYGNARILGPSYQDALMARAAKKVILTTERIVGTYRMQEEPKLTAIPHFLVEAVVELPGGAKHGICYPEYLTVDWDAHKAYQKAVKADEVPQFAAKMLEGRL
;
A
#
# COMPACT_ATOMS: atom_id res chain seq x y z
N MET A 1 4.38 -11.28 3.09
CA MET A 1 4.34 -9.87 2.63
C MET A 1 4.57 -8.87 3.76
N ILE A 2 3.72 -8.78 4.79
CA ILE A 2 3.87 -7.78 5.88
C ILE A 2 5.27 -7.79 6.52
N HIS A 3 5.80 -8.97 6.87
CA HIS A 3 7.14 -9.09 7.42
C HIS A 3 8.26 -8.64 6.45
N ALA A 4 8.08 -8.88 5.15
CA ALA A 4 9.01 -8.42 4.13
C ALA A 4 9.00 -6.88 3.99
N LEU A 5 7.81 -6.26 4.05
CA LEU A 5 7.66 -4.81 4.09
C LEU A 5 8.23 -4.21 5.37
N ARG A 6 8.06 -4.87 6.53
CA ARG A 6 8.70 -4.45 7.78
C ARG A 6 10.22 -4.49 7.69
N ALA A 7 10.79 -5.54 7.08
CA ALA A 7 12.22 -5.61 6.84
C ALA A 7 12.69 -4.42 5.98
N GLY A 8 12.00 -4.14 4.87
CA GLY A 8 12.28 -2.98 4.01
C GLY A 8 12.17 -1.66 4.75
N ALA A 9 11.08 -1.43 5.49
CA ALA A 9 10.83 -0.22 6.27
C ALA A 9 11.83 0.01 7.43
N TYR A 10 12.52 -1.04 7.87
CA TYR A 10 13.56 -0.98 8.89
C TYR A 10 14.97 -0.94 8.30
N GLY A 11 15.11 -1.00 6.97
CA GLY A 11 16.41 -1.02 6.32
C GLY A 11 17.22 -2.30 6.57
N ILE A 12 16.56 -3.41 6.94
CA ILE A 12 17.21 -4.70 7.16
C ILE A 12 16.95 -5.64 5.96
N PRO A 13 17.92 -6.51 5.61
CA PRO A 13 17.83 -7.32 4.38
C PRO A 13 16.78 -8.45 4.42
N PHE A 14 16.37 -8.87 5.62
CA PHE A 14 15.37 -9.91 5.84
C PHE A 14 14.72 -9.76 7.22
N MET A 15 13.65 -10.50 7.48
CA MET A 15 13.01 -10.59 8.80
C MET A 15 12.66 -12.04 9.14
N PRO A 16 13.01 -12.53 10.35
CA PRO A 16 12.55 -13.83 10.83
C PRO A 16 11.03 -13.82 11.06
N VAL A 17 10.39 -14.94 10.74
CA VAL A 17 8.95 -15.17 10.90
C VAL A 17 8.76 -16.51 11.62
N GLY A 18 8.00 -16.50 12.73
CA GLY A 18 7.73 -17.71 13.50
C GLY A 18 6.75 -18.69 12.85
N GLY A 19 6.18 -18.35 11.69
CA GLY A 19 5.21 -19.16 10.95
C GLY A 19 5.77 -19.69 9.63
N MET A 20 4.89 -20.25 8.79
CA MET A 20 5.15 -20.86 7.47
C MET A 20 5.65 -22.31 7.45
N TRP A 21 5.89 -22.90 8.62
CA TRP A 21 6.16 -24.33 8.72
C TRP A 21 5.02 -25.17 8.14
N GLY A 22 5.36 -26.23 7.41
CA GLY A 22 4.40 -27.11 6.74
C GLY A 22 3.74 -26.51 5.49
N SER A 23 4.10 -25.28 5.09
CA SER A 23 3.69 -24.69 3.83
C SER A 23 4.70 -24.98 2.73
N ASP A 24 4.21 -25.25 1.51
CA ASP A 24 5.06 -25.37 0.32
C ASP A 24 5.73 -24.05 -0.09
N LEU A 25 5.35 -22.90 0.49
CA LEU A 25 5.90 -21.59 0.13
C LEU A 25 7.42 -21.51 0.27
N VAL A 26 8.00 -22.18 1.27
CA VAL A 26 9.46 -22.21 1.45
C VAL A 26 10.13 -22.94 0.28
N ALA A 27 9.55 -24.05 -0.18
CA ALA A 27 10.07 -24.83 -1.29
C ALA A 27 9.79 -24.18 -2.66
N LEU A 28 8.62 -23.55 -2.82
CA LEU A 28 8.19 -22.93 -4.08
C LEU A 28 8.88 -21.58 -4.34
N ARG A 29 9.30 -20.86 -3.29
CA ARG A 29 9.89 -19.51 -3.39
C ARG A 29 11.19 -19.38 -2.56
N PRO A 30 12.20 -20.23 -2.81
CA PRO A 30 13.45 -20.28 -2.01
C PRO A 30 14.31 -19.01 -2.15
N GLU A 31 14.07 -18.19 -3.18
CA GLU A 31 14.69 -16.89 -3.37
C GLU A 31 14.10 -15.79 -2.46
N PHE A 32 12.95 -16.07 -1.85
CA PHE A 32 12.21 -15.13 -1.00
C PHE A 32 12.05 -15.63 0.44
N PHE A 33 11.98 -16.95 0.64
CA PHE A 33 11.93 -17.58 1.96
C PHE A 33 13.09 -18.54 2.14
N GLN A 34 13.79 -18.45 3.27
CA GLN A 34 14.88 -19.36 3.63
C GLN A 34 14.79 -19.73 5.10
N VAL A 35 15.30 -20.90 5.47
CA VAL A 35 15.39 -21.31 6.88
C VAL A 35 16.80 -21.01 7.39
N MET A 36 16.90 -20.45 8.59
CA MET A 36 18.16 -20.27 9.29
C MET A 36 18.06 -20.74 10.74
N LYS A 37 19.21 -21.10 11.31
CA LYS A 37 19.31 -21.39 12.74
C LYS A 37 19.34 -20.08 13.55
N SER A 38 18.61 -20.05 14.66
CA SER A 38 18.66 -18.95 15.63
C SER A 38 20.08 -18.79 16.19
N PRO A 39 20.61 -17.56 16.30
CA PRO A 39 21.89 -17.34 16.97
C PRO A 39 21.78 -17.42 18.50
N PHE A 40 20.57 -17.54 19.05
CA PHE A 40 20.31 -17.55 20.50
C PHE A 40 19.95 -18.94 21.05
N GLY A 41 19.88 -19.96 20.20
CA GLY A 41 19.46 -21.30 20.59
C GLY A 41 19.55 -22.30 19.46
N ASP A 42 18.87 -23.44 19.62
CA ASP A 42 18.87 -24.52 18.63
C ASP A 42 17.68 -24.48 17.67
N GLU A 43 16.79 -23.50 17.83
CA GLU A 43 15.60 -23.36 17.00
C GLU A 43 15.95 -22.95 15.57
N GLU A 44 15.24 -23.51 14.61
CA GLU A 44 15.19 -23.00 13.25
C GLU A 44 14.08 -21.96 13.10
N VAL A 45 14.30 -20.98 12.24
CA VAL A 45 13.32 -19.94 11.93
C VAL A 45 13.26 -19.71 10.42
N VAL A 46 12.05 -19.54 9.89
CA VAL A 46 11.87 -19.10 8.51
C VAL A 46 12.19 -17.60 8.45
N CYS A 47 12.94 -17.19 7.46
CA CYS A 47 13.24 -15.79 7.16
C CYS A 47 12.60 -15.42 5.83
N VAL A 48 12.06 -14.21 5.77
CA VAL A 48 11.58 -13.61 4.53
C VAL A 48 12.51 -12.48 4.10
N LYS A 49 12.87 -12.47 2.82
CA LYS A 49 13.66 -11.39 2.21
C LYS A 49 12.89 -10.06 2.29
N ALA A 50 13.62 -8.96 2.47
CA ALA A 50 13.02 -7.63 2.48
C ALA A 50 12.37 -7.29 1.14
N LEU A 51 11.20 -6.64 1.22
CA LEU A 51 10.53 -6.06 0.07
C LEU A 51 10.76 -4.55 0.10
N VAL A 52 11.54 -4.05 -0.85
CA VAL A 52 11.88 -2.63 -1.03
C VAL A 52 11.42 -2.20 -2.42
N PRO A 53 10.14 -1.84 -2.60
CA PRO A 53 9.62 -1.41 -3.89
C PRO A 53 10.34 -0.15 -4.38
N ASP A 54 10.50 0.01 -5.69
CA ASP A 54 10.99 1.27 -6.25
C ASP A 54 9.95 2.40 -6.04
N TYR A 55 8.66 2.06 -6.17
CA TYR A 55 7.54 2.97 -5.92
C TYR A 55 6.45 2.29 -5.09
N ALA A 56 5.88 3.03 -4.14
CA ALA A 56 4.56 2.74 -3.57
C ALA A 56 3.55 3.76 -4.08
N ILE A 57 2.43 3.29 -4.63
CA ILE A 57 1.30 4.14 -5.05
C ILE A 57 0.21 3.97 -4.01
N LEU A 58 -0.14 5.05 -3.33
CA LEU A 58 -1.08 5.05 -2.21
C LEU A 58 -2.18 6.09 -2.45
N HIS A 59 -3.38 5.80 -1.94
CA HIS A 59 -4.50 6.73 -2.02
C HIS A 59 -4.89 7.19 -0.62
N VAL A 60 -5.00 8.51 -0.43
CA VAL A 60 -5.22 9.13 0.89
C VAL A 60 -6.33 10.17 0.82
N GLN A 61 -6.97 10.47 1.95
CA GLN A 61 -8.07 11.43 1.99
C GLN A 61 -7.52 12.85 1.82
N GLU A 62 -6.51 13.22 2.60
CA GLU A 62 -5.95 14.57 2.58
C GLU A 62 -4.43 14.48 2.40
N ALA A 63 -3.90 15.31 1.50
CA ALA A 63 -2.47 15.57 1.39
C ALA A 63 -2.23 17.07 1.22
N ASP A 64 -1.09 17.58 1.68
CA ASP A 64 -0.63 18.91 1.26
C ASP A 64 0.24 18.82 -0.01
N VAL A 65 0.56 19.98 -0.58
CA VAL A 65 1.39 20.08 -1.81
C VAL A 65 2.82 19.56 -1.63
N TYR A 66 3.28 19.36 -0.39
CA TYR A 66 4.60 18.81 -0.09
C TYR A 66 4.58 17.28 0.06
N GLY A 67 3.41 16.67 0.26
CA GLY A 67 3.26 15.23 0.45
C GLY A 67 3.06 14.80 1.89
N ASN A 68 2.84 15.71 2.83
CA ASN A 68 2.33 15.32 4.14
C ASN A 68 0.89 14.85 3.97
N ALA A 69 0.61 13.60 4.36
CA ALA A 69 -0.68 12.99 4.11
C ALA A 69 -1.31 12.36 5.34
N ARG A 70 -2.63 12.39 5.37
CA ARG A 70 -3.49 11.82 6.40
C ARG A 70 -4.24 10.63 5.84
N ILE A 71 -4.21 9.54 6.60
CA ILE A 71 -5.07 8.38 6.36
C ILE A 71 -6.14 8.39 7.44
N LEU A 72 -7.37 8.72 7.04
CA LEU A 72 -8.52 8.73 7.93
C LEU A 72 -9.11 7.31 8.03
N GLY A 73 -9.23 6.79 9.25
CA GLY A 73 -9.63 5.39 9.47
C GLY A 73 -8.46 4.41 9.42
N PRO A 74 -8.69 3.13 9.10
CA PRO A 74 -7.65 2.11 9.12
C PRO A 74 -6.56 2.36 8.06
N SER A 75 -5.30 2.40 8.49
CA SER A 75 -4.15 2.63 7.60
C SER A 75 -3.55 1.37 6.95
N TYR A 76 -4.12 0.20 7.25
CA TYR A 76 -3.73 -1.11 6.72
C TYR A 76 -2.20 -1.32 6.65
N GLN A 77 -1.64 -1.36 5.43
CA GLN A 77 -0.20 -1.51 5.20
C GLN A 77 0.41 -0.25 4.57
N ASP A 78 -0.37 0.80 4.36
CA ASP A 78 -0.03 1.96 3.55
C ASP A 78 1.16 2.72 4.14
N ALA A 79 1.10 3.02 5.44
CA ALA A 79 2.22 3.65 6.15
C ALA A 79 3.49 2.76 6.15
N LEU A 80 3.30 1.43 6.16
CA LEU A 80 4.42 0.49 6.10
C LEU A 80 5.02 0.43 4.69
N MET A 81 4.18 0.41 3.65
CA MET A 81 4.58 0.44 2.25
C MET A 81 5.29 1.75 1.90
N ALA A 82 4.77 2.89 2.40
CA ALA A 82 5.39 4.19 2.23
C ALA A 82 6.81 4.24 2.78
N ARG A 83 7.04 3.60 3.93
CA ARG A 83 8.37 3.52 4.57
C ARG A 83 9.30 2.50 3.94
N ALA A 84 8.74 1.45 3.34
CA ALA A 84 9.53 0.37 2.71
C ALA A 84 9.97 0.73 1.29
N ALA A 85 9.19 1.55 0.57
CA ALA A 85 9.50 1.94 -0.79
C ALA A 85 10.61 2.99 -0.86
N LYS A 86 11.33 3.03 -1.98
CA LYS A 86 12.33 4.08 -2.26
C LYS A 86 11.67 5.43 -2.51
N LYS A 87 10.49 5.43 -3.15
CA LYS A 87 9.70 6.62 -3.50
C LYS A 87 8.22 6.33 -3.32
N VAL A 88 7.43 7.35 -2.97
CA VAL A 88 5.97 7.26 -2.85
C VAL A 88 5.28 8.21 -3.81
N ILE A 89 4.26 7.72 -4.51
CA ILE A 89 3.32 8.53 -5.28
C ILE A 89 2.00 8.50 -4.52
N LEU A 90 1.53 9.69 -4.10
CA LEU A 90 0.25 9.84 -3.44
C LEU A 90 -0.80 10.31 -4.44
N THR A 91 -1.91 9.61 -4.48
CA THR A 91 -3.18 10.14 -5.00
C THR A 91 -4.01 10.58 -3.81
N THR A 92 -4.70 11.71 -3.90
CA THR A 92 -5.49 12.24 -2.78
C THR A 92 -6.89 12.67 -3.19
N GLU A 93 -7.87 12.51 -2.31
CA GLU A 93 -9.22 13.03 -2.52
C GLU A 93 -9.24 14.56 -2.51
N ARG A 94 -8.34 15.22 -1.76
CA ARG A 94 -8.23 16.68 -1.71
C ARG A 94 -6.84 17.16 -1.29
N ILE A 95 -6.35 18.20 -1.95
CA ILE A 95 -5.18 18.93 -1.48
C ILE A 95 -5.60 19.96 -0.41
N VAL A 96 -4.94 19.92 0.75
CA VAL A 96 -5.19 20.85 1.85
C VAL A 96 -3.97 21.74 2.12
N GLY A 97 -4.18 22.89 2.78
CA GLY A 97 -3.08 23.73 3.22
C GLY A 97 -2.24 23.04 4.30
N THR A 98 -0.91 23.20 4.24
CA THR A 98 0.04 22.60 5.19
C THR A 98 -0.26 22.95 6.65
N TYR A 99 -0.89 24.10 6.92
CA TYR A 99 -1.33 24.47 8.27
C TYR A 99 -2.22 23.39 8.91
N ARG A 100 -3.05 22.69 8.14
CA ARG A 100 -3.88 21.60 8.67
C ARG A 100 -3.02 20.48 9.26
N MET A 101 -1.92 20.15 8.61
CA MET A 101 -0.96 19.15 9.08
C MET A 101 -0.24 19.62 10.36
N GLN A 102 -0.05 20.93 10.51
CA GLN A 102 0.57 21.52 11.70
C GLN A 102 -0.40 21.63 12.89
N GLU A 103 -1.70 21.82 12.64
CA GLU A 103 -2.73 21.87 13.68
C GLU A 103 -2.85 20.53 14.43
N GLU A 104 -2.84 19.42 13.68
CA GLU A 104 -2.87 18.08 14.27
C GLU A 104 -1.78 17.18 13.65
N PRO A 105 -0.50 17.35 14.07
CA PRO A 105 0.63 16.67 13.45
C PRO A 105 0.59 15.16 13.66
N LYS A 106 -0.05 14.70 14.75
CA LYS A 106 -0.24 13.27 15.06
C LYS A 106 -1.08 12.52 14.02
N LEU A 107 -1.89 13.23 13.23
CA LEU A 107 -2.71 12.62 12.17
C LEU A 107 -1.93 12.46 10.85
N THR A 108 -0.73 13.04 10.74
CA THR A 108 0.12 12.86 9.56
C THR A 108 0.66 11.43 9.55
N ALA A 109 0.09 10.59 8.69
CA ALA A 109 0.42 9.18 8.58
C ALA A 109 1.63 8.94 7.67
N ILE A 110 1.77 9.75 6.62
CA ILE A 110 2.88 9.69 5.67
C ILE A 110 3.54 11.06 5.64
N PRO A 111 4.82 11.18 6.04
CA PRO A 111 5.54 12.44 5.98
C PRO A 111 6.06 12.75 4.58
N HIS A 112 6.11 14.05 4.24
CA HIS A 112 6.52 14.54 2.92
C HIS A 112 7.85 14.00 2.39
N PHE A 113 8.85 13.76 3.26
CA PHE A 113 10.18 13.35 2.81
C PHE A 113 10.23 11.93 2.20
N LEU A 114 9.16 11.14 2.32
CA LEU A 114 9.01 9.85 1.63
C LEU A 114 8.34 10.00 0.25
N VAL A 115 7.74 11.15 -0.03
CA VAL A 115 6.83 11.37 -1.16
C VAL A 115 7.55 12.09 -2.29
N GLU A 116 7.43 11.51 -3.49
CA GLU A 116 7.98 12.08 -4.73
C GLU A 116 6.93 12.91 -5.46
N ALA A 117 5.65 12.51 -5.43
CA ALA A 117 4.58 13.19 -6.15
C ALA A 117 3.24 13.09 -5.40
N VAL A 118 2.45 14.16 -5.51
CA VAL A 118 1.06 14.24 -5.02
C VAL A 118 0.15 14.57 -6.19
N VAL A 119 -0.92 13.81 -6.34
CA VAL A 119 -1.92 13.96 -7.41
C VAL A 119 -3.30 14.10 -6.77
N GLU A 120 -3.96 15.23 -6.96
CA GLU A 120 -5.38 15.37 -6.60
C GLU A 120 -6.22 14.52 -7.56
N LEU A 121 -6.86 13.48 -7.05
CA LEU A 121 -7.68 12.54 -7.79
C LEU A 121 -8.91 12.14 -6.97
N PRO A 122 -9.95 12.99 -6.92
CA PRO A 122 -11.20 12.68 -6.24
C PRO A 122 -11.84 11.38 -6.77
N GLY A 123 -12.29 10.53 -5.86
CA GLY A 123 -12.77 9.18 -6.12
C GLY A 123 -11.67 8.21 -6.56
N GLY A 124 -10.42 8.44 -6.17
CA GLY A 124 -9.26 7.69 -6.68
C GLY A 124 -9.21 6.23 -6.25
N ALA A 125 -9.77 5.87 -5.09
CA ALA A 125 -9.93 4.49 -4.67
C ALA A 125 -11.26 3.84 -5.09
N LYS A 126 -12.12 4.52 -5.87
CA LYS A 126 -13.30 3.87 -6.47
C LYS A 126 -12.85 2.73 -7.40
N HIS A 127 -13.54 1.60 -7.47
CA HIS A 127 -14.84 1.26 -6.83
C HIS A 127 -14.72 0.69 -5.40
N GLY A 128 -13.57 0.83 -4.75
CA GLY A 128 -13.33 0.43 -3.36
C GLY A 128 -13.90 1.43 -2.34
N ILE A 129 -13.42 1.33 -1.09
CA ILE A 129 -13.81 2.18 0.04
C ILE A 129 -12.69 3.19 0.33
N CYS A 130 -13.07 4.41 0.71
CA CYS A 130 -12.17 5.41 1.30
C CYS A 130 -12.95 6.10 2.40
N TYR A 131 -12.69 5.70 3.64
CA TYR A 131 -13.40 6.25 4.79
C TYR A 131 -12.87 7.67 5.10
N PRO A 132 -13.72 8.67 5.39
CA PRO A 132 -15.18 8.68 5.40
C PRO A 132 -15.82 9.07 4.06
N GLU A 133 -15.03 9.35 3.03
CA GLU A 133 -15.46 9.89 1.71
C GLU A 133 -16.48 9.01 0.99
N TYR A 134 -16.24 7.70 0.93
CA TYR A 134 -17.17 6.69 0.44
C TYR A 134 -17.09 5.44 1.31
N LEU A 135 -18.20 5.14 1.98
CA LEU A 135 -18.28 4.16 3.08
C LEU A 135 -18.51 2.71 2.61
N THR A 136 -18.94 2.52 1.37
CA THR A 136 -19.32 1.22 0.83
C THR A 136 -18.64 0.97 -0.51
N VAL A 137 -18.33 -0.29 -0.79
CA VAL A 137 -17.90 -0.73 -2.13
C VAL A 137 -19.02 -0.46 -3.13
N ASP A 138 -18.67 0.08 -4.30
CA ASP A 138 -19.57 0.12 -5.45
C ASP A 138 -19.62 -1.29 -6.08
N TRP A 139 -20.56 -2.10 -5.59
CA TRP A 139 -20.72 -3.49 -6.02
C TRP A 139 -21.18 -3.63 -7.47
N ASP A 140 -21.86 -2.63 -8.03
CA ASP A 140 -22.32 -2.67 -9.41
C ASP A 140 -21.14 -2.47 -10.35
N ALA A 141 -20.27 -1.50 -10.07
CA ALA A 141 -19.00 -1.34 -10.79
C ALA A 141 -18.10 -2.58 -10.62
N HIS A 142 -18.05 -3.16 -9.42
CA HIS A 142 -17.25 -4.37 -9.17
C HIS A 142 -17.75 -5.57 -10.00
N LYS A 143 -19.07 -5.80 -10.05
CA LYS A 143 -19.67 -6.86 -10.89
C LYS A 143 -19.47 -6.59 -12.38
N ALA A 144 -19.56 -5.33 -12.81
CA ALA A 144 -19.30 -4.94 -14.19
C ALA A 144 -17.84 -5.21 -14.58
N TYR A 145 -16.88 -4.91 -13.72
CA TYR A 145 -15.46 -5.25 -13.92
C TYR A 145 -15.27 -6.77 -14.05
N GLN A 146 -15.85 -7.56 -13.14
CA GLN A 146 -15.77 -9.03 -13.23
C GLN A 146 -16.34 -9.59 -14.53
N LYS A 147 -17.45 -9.00 -15.03
CA LYS A 147 -18.02 -9.37 -16.33
C LYS A 147 -17.06 -9.02 -17.47
N ALA A 148 -16.46 -7.83 -17.44
CA ALA A 148 -15.48 -7.40 -18.44
C ALA A 148 -14.25 -8.31 -18.47
N VAL A 149 -13.73 -8.74 -17.31
CA VAL A 149 -12.62 -9.71 -17.21
C VAL A 149 -12.99 -11.03 -17.89
N LYS A 150 -14.19 -11.56 -17.64
CA LYS A 150 -14.64 -12.83 -18.26
C LYS A 150 -14.86 -12.70 -19.76
N ALA A 151 -15.14 -11.50 -20.25
CA ALA A 151 -15.38 -11.21 -21.66
C ALA A 151 -14.12 -10.72 -22.41
N ASP A 152 -12.98 -10.58 -21.72
CA ASP A 152 -11.76 -9.94 -22.25
C ASP A 152 -11.96 -8.48 -22.72
N GLU A 153 -12.85 -7.75 -22.04
CA GLU A 153 -13.27 -6.37 -22.33
C GLU A 153 -12.76 -5.35 -21.29
N VAL A 154 -11.70 -5.69 -20.55
CA VAL A 154 -11.12 -4.82 -19.52
C VAL A 154 -10.72 -3.43 -20.07
N PRO A 155 -10.11 -3.29 -21.27
CA PRO A 155 -9.79 -1.98 -21.82
C PRO A 155 -11.01 -1.07 -22.02
N GLN A 156 -12.14 -1.63 -22.47
CA GLN A 156 -13.39 -0.90 -22.70
C GLN A 156 -14.01 -0.47 -21.37
N PHE A 157 -14.00 -1.37 -20.38
CA PHE A 157 -14.41 -1.03 -19.02
C PHE A 157 -13.54 0.12 -18.46
N ALA A 158 -12.22 0.03 -18.60
CA ALA A 158 -11.30 1.06 -18.13
C ALA A 158 -11.54 2.40 -18.82
N ALA A 159 -11.69 2.43 -20.15
CA ALA A 159 -11.99 3.65 -20.91
C ALA A 159 -13.27 4.32 -20.40
N LYS A 160 -14.34 3.55 -20.16
CA LYS A 160 -15.60 4.06 -19.60
C LYS A 160 -15.41 4.64 -18.17
N MET A 161 -14.60 3.99 -17.35
CA MET A 161 -14.35 4.44 -15.97
C MET A 161 -13.45 5.68 -15.88
N LEU A 162 -12.62 5.91 -16.90
CA LEU A 162 -11.68 7.03 -17.00
C LEU A 162 -12.26 8.24 -17.76
N GLU A 163 -13.41 8.08 -18.41
CA GLU A 163 -14.06 9.15 -19.17
C GLU A 163 -14.30 10.39 -18.29
N GLY A 164 -13.71 11.52 -18.70
CA GLY A 164 -13.81 12.80 -17.97
C GLY A 164 -12.96 12.91 -16.69
N ARG A 165 -12.05 11.95 -16.43
CA ARG A 165 -11.18 11.94 -15.23
C ARG A 165 -9.70 12.21 -15.51
N LEU A 166 -9.27 12.14 -16.77
CA LEU A 166 -7.90 12.34 -17.23
C LEU A 166 -7.87 13.37 -18.38
#